data_AF-A0A3R6TDY3-F1
#
_entry.id   AF-A0A3R6TDY3-F1
#
_cell.length_a   1.000
_cell.length_b   1.000
_cell.length_c   1.000
_cell.angle_alpha   90.00
_cell.angle_beta   90.00
_cell.angle_gamma   90.00
#
_symmetry.space_group_name_H-M   'P 1'
#
loop_
_entity.id
_entity.type
_entity.pdbx_description
1 polymer ?
#
loop_
_entity_poly.entity_id
_entity_poly.type
_entity_poly.pdbx_seq_one_letter_code
_entity_poly.pdbx_strand_id
1 'polypeptide(L)'
;MGRFDIDKTYKEGCSVSWHSLYMDLVYEFEASLPGEYIDEDTIRDKFTNSDGSGLVDKLKSVLGFDISGIAGTDDAERFDMFKVLKLLFYIEKYGDPKTKVVSDNYRVQITDILAKPRLSNVPSEYTPFSVYGEHFGKLYAAIKSAVVDANEREVRLEEINAYWEYVTDKVFDYVINDSALEHPEDALKELDRIHRFLKEKVLDKLKNHDVIHLSKPEKVLPAFFNLLACHRLLCNENDRIRLNYEICLTLPPDTGYIEIFKKYENCEAKWGFLTLIKERLQDKNEDPGAELALALISYGKDIDDDDIKHYLYAADKAKTVASWIEKYKGADFSNGISLDMLVIIMQELINNKKNGDKVSNDYYGYNNKYRSLMTAVKNPQKADAVVLQAWIKKLENRTAINFGAFNLIQKKREIETTIYEIKSIIYSYRNLDDLEFVNSVICHFVARSITSRDLAMDIGCRFAEKVVHNLNGELKAKLKFHMWSEGINVLDMFREFLVDRRDIENCVAEEVARQINEFYEKDDGIIGSGMRVDFEVYVSEKYCRDFLLIYFLDKSNDTLTYQQFYEVCSDANAERMKSLGLEKFVKTE
;
A
#
# COMPACT_ATOMS: atom_id res chain seq x y z
N MET A 1 6.18 -35.68 -21.71
CA MET A 1 6.40 -35.15 -20.35
C MET A 1 7.89 -35.13 -20.16
N GLY A 2 8.46 -33.95 -20.03
CA GLY A 2 9.88 -33.76 -19.91
C GLY A 2 10.35 -33.93 -18.48
N ARG A 3 11.67 -34.02 -18.35
CA ARG A 3 12.37 -34.24 -17.09
C ARG A 3 12.14 -33.11 -16.10
N PHE A 4 12.10 -31.86 -16.58
CA PHE A 4 12.00 -30.67 -15.73
C PHE A 4 10.58 -30.08 -15.73
N ASP A 5 9.54 -30.89 -15.93
CA ASP A 5 8.16 -30.43 -15.77
C ASP A 5 7.89 -30.05 -14.31
N ILE A 6 7.03 -29.05 -14.09
CA ILE A 6 6.79 -28.46 -12.76
C ILE A 6 6.28 -29.47 -11.72
N ASP A 7 5.59 -30.52 -12.16
CA ASP A 7 5.05 -31.61 -11.35
C ASP A 7 6.10 -32.67 -10.97
N LYS A 8 7.33 -32.59 -11.50
CA LYS A 8 8.40 -33.55 -11.23
C LYS A 8 9.16 -33.19 -9.96
N THR A 9 9.63 -34.24 -9.30
CA THR A 9 10.50 -34.17 -8.12
C THR A 9 11.88 -34.71 -8.45
N TYR A 10 12.90 -34.13 -7.82
CA TYR A 10 14.26 -34.62 -7.92
C TYR A 10 14.37 -36.05 -7.40
N LYS A 11 15.16 -36.87 -8.09
CA LYS A 11 15.55 -38.22 -7.66
C LYS A 11 17.07 -38.31 -7.70
N GLU A 12 17.65 -38.87 -6.66
CA GLU A 12 19.09 -39.07 -6.56
C GLU A 12 19.60 -39.90 -7.75
N GLY A 13 20.70 -39.46 -8.37
CA GLY A 13 21.24 -40.04 -9.61
C GLY A 13 20.62 -39.49 -10.91
N CYS A 14 19.64 -38.58 -10.84
CA CYS A 14 19.20 -37.83 -12.01
C CYS A 14 20.30 -36.86 -12.46
N SER A 15 20.65 -36.86 -13.75
CA SER A 15 21.59 -35.86 -14.29
C SER A 15 20.96 -34.47 -14.25
N VAL A 16 21.52 -33.58 -13.44
CA VAL A 16 21.14 -32.16 -13.32
C VAL A 16 22.27 -31.28 -13.87
N SER A 17 22.17 -30.97 -15.16
CA SER A 17 23.11 -30.10 -15.87
C SER A 17 22.39 -29.22 -16.88
N TRP A 18 23.01 -28.10 -17.27
CA TRP A 18 22.49 -27.24 -18.33
C TRP A 18 22.24 -28.03 -19.63
N HIS A 19 23.20 -28.87 -20.02
CA HIS A 19 23.05 -29.79 -21.15
C HIS A 19 21.78 -30.66 -21.02
N SER A 20 21.49 -31.20 -19.84
CA SER A 20 20.29 -32.00 -19.65
C SER A 20 18.99 -31.21 -19.81
N LEU A 21 18.94 -29.94 -19.39
CA LEU A 21 17.79 -29.06 -19.65
C LEU A 21 17.64 -28.76 -21.14
N TYR A 22 18.74 -28.46 -21.83
CA TYR A 22 18.70 -28.15 -23.26
C TYR A 22 18.21 -29.34 -24.07
N MET A 23 18.71 -30.54 -23.79
CA MET A 23 18.26 -31.76 -24.47
C MET A 23 16.79 -32.07 -24.16
N ASP A 24 16.32 -31.85 -22.92
CA ASP A 24 14.89 -32.00 -22.57
C ASP A 24 14.01 -31.11 -23.46
N LEU A 25 14.43 -29.85 -23.67
CA LEU A 25 13.72 -28.88 -24.52
C LEU A 25 13.82 -29.21 -26.02
N VAL A 26 14.99 -29.67 -26.52
CA VAL A 26 15.15 -30.12 -27.91
C VAL A 26 14.15 -31.25 -28.19
N TYR A 27 14.13 -32.27 -27.33
CA TYR A 27 13.26 -33.43 -27.53
C TYR A 27 11.77 -33.07 -27.46
N GLU A 28 11.38 -32.17 -26.56
CA GLU A 28 9.99 -31.69 -26.50
C GLU A 28 9.60 -30.86 -27.72
N PHE A 29 10.50 -30.01 -28.20
CA PHE A 29 10.29 -29.24 -29.41
C PHE A 29 10.07 -30.17 -30.62
N GLU A 30 11.00 -31.10 -30.85
CA GLU A 30 10.94 -32.06 -31.97
C GLU A 30 9.68 -32.95 -31.90
N ALA A 31 9.25 -33.32 -30.70
CA ALA A 31 8.01 -34.07 -30.50
C ALA A 31 6.75 -33.23 -30.79
N SER A 32 6.78 -31.93 -30.50
CA SER A 32 5.65 -31.02 -30.71
C SER A 32 5.51 -30.54 -32.16
N LEU A 33 6.60 -30.49 -32.92
CA LEU A 33 6.64 -30.07 -34.33
C LEU A 33 7.41 -31.09 -35.18
N PRO A 34 6.79 -32.23 -35.56
CA PRO A 34 7.46 -33.26 -36.35
C PRO A 34 8.01 -32.71 -37.67
N GLY A 35 9.34 -32.76 -37.83
CA GLY A 35 10.05 -32.30 -39.03
C GLY A 35 10.71 -30.93 -38.92
N GLU A 36 10.48 -30.19 -37.82
CA GLU A 36 11.26 -29.01 -37.44
C GLU A 36 12.38 -29.42 -36.47
N TYR A 37 13.56 -28.84 -36.64
CA TYR A 37 14.73 -29.13 -35.82
C TYR A 37 15.24 -27.85 -35.16
N ILE A 38 15.62 -27.96 -33.89
CA ILE A 38 16.27 -26.90 -33.12
C ILE A 38 17.53 -27.48 -32.48
N ASP A 39 18.67 -26.81 -32.67
CA ASP A 39 19.93 -27.27 -32.11
C ASP A 39 20.14 -26.78 -30.67
N GLU A 40 21.04 -27.46 -29.95
CA GLU A 40 21.36 -27.15 -28.55
C GLU A 40 21.92 -25.73 -28.37
N ASP A 41 22.74 -25.23 -29.29
CA ASP A 41 23.33 -23.89 -29.20
C ASP A 41 22.23 -22.82 -29.28
N THR A 42 21.27 -23.00 -30.20
CA THR A 42 20.09 -22.13 -30.33
C THR A 42 19.25 -22.10 -29.05
N ILE A 43 19.09 -23.23 -28.35
CA ILE A 43 18.39 -23.28 -27.05
C ILE A 43 19.22 -22.60 -25.96
N ARG A 44 20.53 -22.88 -25.88
CA ARG A 44 21.44 -22.30 -24.90
C ARG A 44 21.38 -20.77 -24.92
N ASP A 45 21.41 -20.18 -26.12
CA ASP A 45 21.36 -18.73 -26.33
C ASP A 45 20.04 -18.09 -25.86
N LYS A 46 18.99 -18.89 -25.57
CA LYS A 46 17.75 -18.40 -24.95
C LYS A 46 17.87 -18.23 -23.43
N PHE A 47 18.81 -18.91 -22.79
CA PHE A 47 19.01 -18.86 -21.33
C PHE A 47 20.09 -17.87 -20.93
N THR A 48 21.23 -17.87 -21.62
CA THR A 48 22.35 -16.96 -21.35
C THR A 48 22.97 -16.53 -22.67
N ASN A 49 23.24 -15.24 -22.86
CA ASN A 49 23.83 -14.72 -24.10
C ASN A 49 24.57 -13.39 -23.90
N SER A 50 25.38 -13.01 -24.89
CA SER A 50 26.24 -11.83 -24.81
C SER A 50 25.48 -10.50 -24.80
N ASP A 51 24.24 -10.48 -25.29
CA ASP A 51 23.38 -9.30 -25.29
C ASP A 51 22.56 -9.13 -24.00
N GLY A 52 22.67 -10.09 -23.06
CA GLY A 52 21.97 -10.08 -21.78
C GLY A 52 20.45 -10.27 -21.90
N SER A 53 19.96 -10.69 -23.06
CA SER A 53 18.54 -10.96 -23.30
C SER A 53 18.11 -12.37 -22.86
N GLY A 54 19.06 -13.25 -22.51
CA GLY A 54 18.81 -14.59 -21.99
C GLY A 54 17.92 -14.60 -20.75
N LEU A 55 17.16 -15.68 -20.53
CA LEU A 55 16.26 -15.77 -19.36
C LEU A 55 16.99 -15.61 -18.03
N VAL A 56 18.15 -16.24 -17.86
CA VAL A 56 18.96 -16.13 -16.62
C VAL A 56 19.48 -14.71 -16.46
N ASP A 57 19.98 -14.13 -17.55
CA ASP A 57 20.52 -12.76 -17.58
C ASP A 57 19.43 -11.74 -17.23
N LYS A 58 18.23 -11.89 -17.81
CA LYS A 58 17.10 -11.01 -17.53
C LYS A 58 16.53 -11.19 -16.13
N LEU A 59 16.41 -12.42 -15.64
CA LEU A 59 16.00 -12.66 -14.25
C LEU A 59 16.92 -11.85 -13.34
N LYS A 60 18.23 -11.98 -13.48
CA LYS A 60 19.22 -11.28 -12.65
C LYS A 60 19.22 -9.76 -12.87
N SER A 61 19.29 -9.28 -14.10
CA SER A 61 19.48 -7.84 -14.40
C SER A 61 18.20 -7.03 -14.30
N VAL A 62 17.05 -7.60 -14.68
CA VAL A 62 15.76 -6.90 -14.76
C VAL A 62 14.95 -7.07 -13.48
N LEU A 63 14.92 -8.28 -12.91
CA LEU A 63 14.17 -8.54 -11.68
C LEU A 63 15.05 -8.53 -10.43
N GLY A 64 16.38 -8.45 -10.56
CA GLY A 64 17.34 -8.74 -9.48
C GLY A 64 17.41 -10.24 -9.11
N PHE A 65 16.74 -11.08 -9.90
CA PHE A 65 16.47 -12.52 -9.88
C PHE A 65 17.66 -13.49 -9.92
N ASP A 66 18.63 -13.51 -8.98
CA ASP A 66 19.81 -14.41 -9.16
C ASP A 66 19.50 -15.89 -8.86
N ILE A 67 18.75 -16.52 -9.76
CA ILE A 67 18.27 -17.91 -9.63
C ILE A 67 19.42 -18.91 -9.55
N SER A 68 20.52 -18.67 -10.27
CA SER A 68 21.72 -19.51 -10.23
C SER A 68 22.44 -19.39 -8.89
N GLY A 69 22.52 -18.16 -8.35
CA GLY A 69 23.07 -17.92 -7.01
C GLY A 69 22.25 -18.59 -5.90
N ILE A 70 20.92 -18.57 -6.01
CA ILE A 70 20.01 -19.24 -5.07
C ILE A 70 20.17 -20.76 -5.13
N ALA A 71 20.22 -21.34 -6.33
CA ALA A 71 20.38 -22.78 -6.50
C ALA A 71 21.75 -23.29 -6.04
N GLY A 72 22.80 -22.49 -6.26
CA GLY A 72 24.17 -22.83 -5.87
C GLY A 72 24.64 -24.14 -6.47
N THR A 73 25.14 -25.04 -5.61
CA THR A 73 25.68 -26.36 -6.00
C THR A 73 24.80 -27.53 -5.61
N ASP A 74 23.63 -27.28 -5.01
CA ASP A 74 22.69 -28.32 -4.59
C ASP A 74 21.92 -28.85 -5.81
N ASP A 75 22.03 -30.16 -6.08
CA ASP A 75 21.40 -30.75 -7.27
C ASP A 75 19.86 -30.73 -7.22
N ALA A 76 19.25 -30.77 -6.04
CA ALA A 76 17.80 -30.68 -5.90
C ALA A 76 17.32 -29.25 -6.20
N GLU A 77 18.02 -28.23 -5.68
CA GLU A 77 17.71 -26.82 -6.00
C GLU A 77 18.02 -26.47 -7.45
N ARG A 78 19.08 -27.03 -8.04
CA ARG A 78 19.38 -26.88 -9.47
C ARG A 78 18.30 -27.53 -10.34
N PHE A 79 17.73 -28.65 -9.90
CA PHE A 79 16.58 -29.28 -10.57
C PHE A 79 15.35 -28.36 -10.54
N ASP A 80 15.06 -27.76 -9.39
CA ASP A 80 13.96 -26.79 -9.23
C ASP A 80 14.20 -25.48 -10.01
N MET A 81 15.44 -25.00 -10.09
CA MET A 81 15.82 -23.92 -11.00
C MET A 81 15.49 -24.26 -12.45
N PHE A 82 15.84 -25.46 -12.93
CA PHE A 82 15.53 -25.86 -14.29
C PHE A 82 14.03 -25.99 -14.54
N LYS A 83 13.23 -26.40 -13.55
CA LYS A 83 11.76 -26.37 -13.64
C LYS A 83 11.22 -24.95 -13.87
N VAL A 84 11.70 -23.99 -13.09
CA VAL A 84 11.31 -22.56 -13.26
C VAL A 84 11.74 -22.04 -14.63
N LEU A 85 12.99 -22.29 -15.02
CA LEU A 85 13.54 -21.83 -16.30
C LEU A 85 12.82 -22.44 -17.50
N LYS A 86 12.44 -23.72 -17.43
CA LYS A 86 11.63 -24.39 -18.44
C LYS A 86 10.25 -23.76 -18.59
N LEU A 87 9.56 -23.46 -17.49
CA LEU A 87 8.28 -22.75 -17.53
C LEU A 87 8.42 -21.37 -18.20
N LEU A 88 9.43 -20.59 -17.83
CA LEU A 88 9.69 -19.28 -18.42
C LEU A 88 10.07 -19.37 -19.91
N PHE A 89 10.79 -20.42 -20.30
CA PHE A 89 11.08 -20.72 -21.70
C PHE A 89 9.80 -20.94 -22.49
N TYR A 90 8.83 -21.70 -22.01
CA TYR A 90 7.58 -21.88 -22.74
C TYR A 90 6.70 -20.62 -22.80
N ILE A 91 6.96 -19.61 -21.96
CA ILE A 91 6.23 -18.34 -22.00
C ILE A 91 6.92 -17.32 -22.92
N GLU A 92 8.20 -16.99 -22.66
CA GLU A 92 8.92 -15.96 -23.45
C GLU A 92 9.65 -16.53 -24.66
N LYS A 93 10.20 -17.73 -24.44
CA LYS A 93 11.04 -18.53 -25.33
C LYS A 93 10.27 -19.04 -26.51
N TYR A 94 9.10 -19.58 -26.26
CA TYR A 94 8.38 -20.42 -27.21
C TYR A 94 6.86 -20.29 -27.07
N GLY A 95 6.39 -19.28 -26.33
CA GLY A 95 4.97 -19.05 -26.07
C GLY A 95 4.23 -18.30 -27.18
N ASP A 96 2.94 -18.06 -26.91
CA ASP A 96 2.02 -17.41 -27.84
C ASP A 96 2.53 -16.04 -28.34
N PRO A 97 2.27 -15.69 -29.61
CA PRO A 97 2.47 -14.33 -30.08
C PRO A 97 1.52 -13.38 -29.33
N LYS A 98 2.04 -12.21 -28.99
CA LYS A 98 1.41 -11.12 -28.24
C LYS A 98 0.12 -10.63 -28.90
N THR A 99 -0.01 -10.80 -30.21
CA THR A 99 -1.24 -10.52 -30.95
C THR A 99 -1.63 -11.73 -31.79
N LYS A 100 -2.94 -12.00 -31.94
CA LYS A 100 -3.46 -13.01 -32.88
C LYS A 100 -3.30 -12.60 -34.35
N VAL A 101 -2.54 -11.54 -34.63
CA VAL A 101 -2.26 -11.05 -35.99
C VAL A 101 -0.96 -11.70 -36.44
N VAL A 102 -1.07 -12.50 -37.50
CA VAL A 102 -0.12 -13.54 -37.96
C VAL A 102 1.25 -12.99 -38.42
N SER A 103 1.52 -11.68 -38.32
CA SER A 103 2.71 -11.06 -38.93
C SER A 103 3.88 -10.76 -37.97
N ASP A 104 3.66 -10.65 -36.66
CA ASP A 104 4.69 -10.11 -35.77
C ASP A 104 5.09 -11.11 -34.68
N ASN A 105 6.35 -11.54 -34.71
CA ASN A 105 7.01 -12.50 -33.82
C ASN A 105 7.20 -12.01 -32.36
N TYR A 106 6.32 -11.14 -31.84
CA TYR A 106 6.43 -10.65 -30.46
C TYR A 106 5.87 -11.68 -29.50
N ARG A 107 6.71 -12.39 -28.73
CA ARG A 107 6.25 -13.31 -27.67
C ARG A 107 5.93 -12.56 -26.39
N VAL A 108 5.18 -13.18 -25.47
CA VAL A 108 4.91 -12.63 -24.13
C VAL A 108 6.22 -12.61 -23.33
N GLN A 109 6.74 -11.42 -23.02
CA GLN A 109 8.00 -11.29 -22.27
C GLN A 109 7.72 -11.17 -20.76
N ILE A 110 7.39 -12.28 -20.11
CA ILE A 110 6.91 -12.31 -18.71
C ILE A 110 7.89 -11.68 -17.71
N THR A 111 9.20 -11.82 -17.90
CA THR A 111 10.23 -11.20 -17.05
C THR A 111 10.16 -9.67 -17.12
N ASP A 112 9.94 -9.10 -18.30
CA ASP A 112 9.79 -7.64 -18.43
C ASP A 112 8.43 -7.15 -17.91
N ILE A 113 7.40 -7.99 -18.04
CA ILE A 113 6.07 -7.74 -17.45
C ILE A 113 6.18 -7.71 -15.92
N LEU A 114 6.87 -8.69 -15.32
CA LEU A 114 7.08 -8.79 -13.88
C LEU A 114 7.87 -7.59 -13.32
N ALA A 115 8.79 -7.04 -14.11
CA ALA A 115 9.59 -5.87 -13.77
C ALA A 115 8.76 -4.58 -13.71
N LYS A 116 7.57 -4.58 -14.34
CA LYS A 116 6.69 -3.42 -14.42
C LYS A 116 5.29 -3.79 -13.89
N PRO A 117 5.08 -3.79 -12.55
CA PRO A 117 3.79 -4.09 -11.94
C PRO A 117 2.68 -3.18 -12.47
N ARG A 118 1.63 -3.78 -13.03
CA ARG A 118 0.44 -3.10 -13.57
C ARG A 118 -0.78 -3.96 -13.35
N LEU A 119 -1.95 -3.36 -13.13
CA LEU A 119 -3.22 -4.08 -13.07
C LEU A 119 -3.52 -4.88 -14.34
N SER A 120 -2.95 -4.48 -15.49
CA SER A 120 -3.04 -5.24 -16.74
C SER A 120 -2.28 -6.58 -16.71
N ASN A 121 -1.43 -6.82 -15.70
CA ASN A 121 -0.63 -8.03 -15.57
C ASN A 121 -1.38 -9.15 -14.85
N VAL A 122 -2.35 -8.80 -13.99
CA VAL A 122 -3.02 -9.73 -13.07
C VAL A 122 -4.54 -9.64 -13.22
N PRO A 123 -5.29 -10.69 -12.86
CA PRO A 123 -6.72 -10.55 -12.64
C PRO A 123 -6.98 -9.49 -11.56
N SER A 124 -7.98 -8.63 -11.75
CA SER A 124 -8.29 -7.55 -10.81
C SER A 124 -9.74 -7.64 -10.34
N GLU A 125 -10.01 -7.14 -9.14
CA GLU A 125 -11.37 -6.98 -8.64
C GLU A 125 -12.19 -5.96 -9.47
N TYR A 126 -11.53 -5.00 -10.11
CA TYR A 126 -12.22 -3.97 -10.90
C TYR A 126 -12.88 -4.56 -12.15
N THR A 127 -12.17 -5.44 -12.86
CA THR A 127 -12.62 -6.00 -14.14
C THR A 127 -12.03 -7.40 -14.37
N PRO A 128 -12.81 -8.32 -14.98
CA PRO A 128 -12.30 -9.63 -15.39
C PRO A 128 -11.33 -9.54 -16.58
N PHE A 129 -11.26 -8.40 -17.27
CA PHE A 129 -10.35 -8.19 -18.39
C PHE A 129 -8.95 -7.81 -17.90
N SER A 130 -7.96 -8.64 -18.23
CA SER A 130 -6.53 -8.38 -17.97
C SER A 130 -5.71 -8.82 -19.19
N VAL A 131 -4.69 -8.04 -19.56
CA VAL A 131 -3.92 -8.27 -20.78
C VAL A 131 -3.01 -9.49 -20.63
N TYR A 132 -2.34 -9.60 -19.49
CA TYR A 132 -1.45 -10.74 -19.18
C TYR A 132 -1.96 -11.61 -18.03
N GLY A 133 -3.13 -11.30 -17.46
CA GLY A 133 -3.67 -12.00 -16.30
C GLY A 133 -3.80 -13.51 -16.47
N GLU A 134 -4.12 -14.01 -17.66
CA GLU A 134 -4.15 -15.45 -17.93
C GLU A 134 -2.75 -16.08 -17.90
N HIS A 135 -1.76 -15.45 -18.56
CA HIS A 135 -0.38 -15.94 -18.57
C HIS A 135 0.24 -15.90 -17.17
N PHE A 136 0.04 -14.79 -16.44
CA PHE A 136 0.48 -14.67 -15.06
C PHE A 136 -0.24 -15.70 -14.17
N GLY A 137 -1.57 -15.84 -14.30
CA GLY A 137 -2.36 -16.78 -13.50
C GLY A 137 -1.91 -18.23 -13.68
N LYS A 138 -1.61 -18.65 -14.91
CA LYS A 138 -1.05 -19.99 -15.20
C LYS A 138 0.33 -20.19 -14.56
N LEU A 139 1.24 -19.22 -14.71
CA LEU A 139 2.56 -19.27 -14.08
C LEU A 139 2.45 -19.33 -12.55
N TYR A 140 1.63 -18.46 -11.96
CA TYR A 140 1.39 -18.41 -10.53
C TYR A 140 0.84 -19.74 -10.00
N ALA A 141 -0.18 -20.31 -10.65
CA ALA A 141 -0.76 -21.59 -10.26
C ALA A 141 0.22 -22.75 -10.36
N ALA A 142 1.06 -22.78 -11.41
CA ALA A 142 2.08 -23.81 -11.59
C ALA A 142 3.17 -23.75 -10.52
N ILE A 143 3.65 -22.56 -10.18
CA ILE A 143 4.64 -22.40 -9.10
C ILE A 143 4.01 -22.69 -7.74
N LYS A 144 2.78 -22.21 -7.51
CA LYS A 144 2.02 -22.46 -6.27
C LYS A 144 1.83 -23.95 -6.00
N SER A 145 1.56 -24.77 -7.02
CA SER A 145 1.38 -26.22 -6.83
C SER A 145 2.69 -26.96 -6.52
N ALA A 146 3.84 -26.36 -6.80
CA ALA A 146 5.16 -26.94 -6.54
C ALA A 146 5.77 -26.50 -5.19
N VAL A 147 5.15 -25.54 -4.49
CA VAL A 147 5.62 -25.02 -3.20
C VAL A 147 4.71 -25.55 -2.08
N VAL A 148 5.29 -26.32 -1.16
CA VAL A 148 4.54 -27.06 -0.12
C VAL A 148 3.73 -26.16 0.80
N ASP A 149 4.30 -25.01 1.18
CA ASP A 149 3.74 -24.03 2.12
C ASP A 149 3.12 -22.80 1.40
N ALA A 150 2.85 -22.88 0.10
CA ALA A 150 2.44 -21.72 -0.71
C ALA A 150 1.18 -21.01 -0.19
N ASN A 151 0.20 -21.77 0.31
CA ASN A 151 -1.02 -21.20 0.88
C ASN A 151 -0.74 -20.41 2.17
N GLU A 152 0.14 -20.91 3.03
CA GLU A 152 0.53 -20.20 4.26
C GLU A 152 1.27 -18.91 3.92
N ARG A 153 2.20 -18.97 2.97
CA ARG A 153 2.94 -17.80 2.47
C ARG A 153 2.01 -16.73 1.90
N GLU A 154 1.01 -17.14 1.14
CA GLU A 154 0.01 -16.24 0.57
C GLU A 154 -0.82 -15.55 1.66
N VAL A 155 -1.29 -16.30 2.66
CA VAL A 155 -2.02 -15.73 3.80
C VAL A 155 -1.16 -14.69 4.54
N ARG A 156 0.10 -15.03 4.84
CA ARG A 156 1.04 -14.13 5.51
C ARG A 156 1.28 -12.83 4.72
N LEU A 157 1.49 -12.92 3.41
CA LEU A 157 1.67 -11.74 2.55
C LEU A 157 0.40 -10.89 2.42
N GLU A 158 -0.78 -11.52 2.34
CA GLU A 158 -2.06 -10.80 2.30
C GLU A 158 -2.35 -10.08 3.64
N GLU A 159 -2.01 -10.69 4.78
CA GLU A 159 -2.12 -10.06 6.11
C GLU A 159 -1.24 -8.82 6.21
N ILE A 160 0.02 -8.92 5.76
CA ILE A 160 0.94 -7.78 5.68
C ILE A 160 0.32 -6.67 4.81
N ASN A 161 -0.18 -7.03 3.63
CA ASN A 161 -0.75 -6.06 2.70
C ASN A 161 -2.00 -5.39 3.25
N ALA A 162 -2.91 -6.16 3.85
CA ALA A 162 -4.13 -5.65 4.47
C ALA A 162 -3.83 -4.66 5.59
N TYR A 163 -2.82 -4.92 6.41
CA TYR A 163 -2.41 -3.97 7.45
C TYR A 163 -1.85 -2.66 6.86
N TRP A 164 -1.07 -2.74 5.79
CA TRP A 164 -0.61 -1.53 5.08
C TRP A 164 -1.76 -0.72 4.48
N GLU A 165 -2.75 -1.38 3.88
CA GLU A 165 -3.94 -0.70 3.36
C GLU A 165 -4.73 -0.04 4.49
N TYR A 166 -4.92 -0.72 5.63
CA TYR A 166 -5.53 -0.12 6.82
C TYR A 166 -4.77 1.13 7.30
N VAL A 167 -3.45 1.05 7.43
CA VAL A 167 -2.62 2.18 7.87
C VAL A 167 -2.68 3.35 6.88
N THR A 168 -2.70 3.05 5.57
CA THR A 168 -2.80 4.07 4.51
C THR A 168 -4.18 4.74 4.51
N ASP A 169 -5.25 3.96 4.72
CA ASP A 169 -6.62 4.46 4.79
C ASP A 169 -6.82 5.37 6.00
N LYS A 170 -6.15 5.10 7.13
CA LYS A 170 -6.16 5.98 8.30
C LYS A 170 -5.63 7.39 8.05
N VAL A 171 -4.81 7.60 7.02
CA VAL A 171 -4.39 8.95 6.62
C VAL A 171 -5.58 9.75 6.06
N PHE A 172 -6.60 9.09 5.53
CA PHE A 172 -7.79 9.75 5.00
C PHE A 172 -8.69 10.37 6.08
N ASP A 173 -8.59 9.89 7.33
CA ASP A 173 -9.30 10.49 8.48
C ASP A 173 -8.91 11.98 8.62
N TYR A 174 -7.65 12.33 8.35
CA TYR A 174 -7.15 13.73 8.33
C TYR A 174 -7.63 14.58 7.14
N VAL A 175 -8.45 14.03 6.26
CA VAL A 175 -8.97 14.74 5.07
C VAL A 175 -10.46 15.01 5.20
N ILE A 176 -11.23 14.03 5.70
CA ILE A 176 -12.69 14.04 5.58
C ILE A 176 -13.44 13.95 6.91
N ASN A 177 -12.77 13.68 8.03
CA ASN A 177 -13.48 13.65 9.31
C ASN A 177 -13.95 15.06 9.73
N ASP A 178 -14.99 15.13 10.56
CA ASP A 178 -15.59 16.40 10.98
C ASP A 178 -14.56 17.38 11.54
N SER A 179 -13.66 16.88 12.41
CA SER A 179 -12.61 17.68 13.02
C SER A 179 -11.63 18.28 11.98
N ALA A 180 -11.24 17.52 10.96
CA ALA A 180 -10.37 18.00 9.88
C ALA A 180 -11.08 18.99 8.96
N LEU A 181 -12.40 18.82 8.76
CA LEU A 181 -13.21 19.76 7.99
C LEU A 181 -13.53 21.05 8.74
N GLU A 182 -13.57 21.02 10.07
CA GLU A 182 -13.71 22.19 10.96
C GLU A 182 -12.38 22.92 11.16
N HIS A 183 -11.27 22.18 11.27
CA HIS A 183 -9.92 22.71 11.53
C HIS A 183 -8.90 22.25 10.48
N PRO A 184 -9.08 22.62 9.19
CA PRO A 184 -8.25 22.12 8.10
C PRO A 184 -6.78 22.55 8.21
N GLU A 185 -6.48 23.68 8.84
CA GLU A 185 -5.09 24.11 9.03
C GLU A 185 -4.33 23.20 9.99
N ASP A 186 -4.98 22.71 11.06
CA ASP A 186 -4.35 21.83 12.03
C ASP A 186 -4.22 20.41 11.50
N ALA A 187 -5.23 19.91 10.78
CA ALA A 187 -5.15 18.66 10.03
C ALA A 187 -4.01 18.68 9.00
N LEU A 188 -3.82 19.81 8.30
CA LEU A 188 -2.72 19.98 7.35
C LEU A 188 -1.35 19.93 8.04
N LYS A 189 -1.18 20.59 9.20
CA LYS A 189 0.06 20.52 9.99
C LYS A 189 0.39 19.08 10.40
N GLU A 190 -0.60 18.30 10.78
CA GLU A 190 -0.41 16.88 11.10
C GLU A 190 -0.04 16.06 9.87
N LEU A 191 -0.69 16.27 8.72
CA LEU A 191 -0.30 15.62 7.46
C LEU A 191 1.13 16.00 7.04
N ASP A 192 1.53 17.26 7.17
CA ASP A 192 2.90 17.72 6.90
C ASP A 192 3.92 17.08 7.83
N ARG A 193 3.59 16.93 9.11
CA ARG A 193 4.42 16.19 10.07
C ARG A 193 4.56 14.73 9.65
N ILE A 194 3.45 14.05 9.34
CA ILE A 194 3.44 12.64 8.92
C ILE A 194 4.31 12.47 7.67
N HIS A 195 4.05 13.25 6.62
CA HIS A 195 4.82 13.17 5.37
C HIS A 195 6.32 13.38 5.63
N ARG A 196 6.69 14.42 6.39
CA ARG A 196 8.09 14.70 6.72
C ARG A 196 8.74 13.55 7.49
N PHE A 197 8.06 12.98 8.48
CA PHE A 197 8.58 11.85 9.23
C PHE A 197 8.79 10.61 8.33
N LEU A 198 7.78 10.25 7.54
CA LEU A 198 7.87 9.11 6.63
C LEU A 198 8.99 9.29 5.62
N LYS A 199 9.15 10.49 5.06
CA LYS A 199 10.20 10.79 4.10
C LYS A 199 11.59 10.75 4.74
N GLU A 200 11.82 11.58 5.76
CA GLU A 200 13.16 11.83 6.30
C GLU A 200 13.62 10.75 7.31
N LYS A 201 12.69 10.17 8.08
CA LYS A 201 13.02 9.24 9.18
C LYS A 201 12.81 7.78 8.83
N VAL A 202 12.06 7.48 7.77
CA VAL A 202 11.82 6.10 7.31
C VAL A 202 12.41 5.89 5.92
N LEU A 203 11.87 6.55 4.89
CA LEU A 203 12.21 6.30 3.50
C LEU A 203 13.66 6.65 3.16
N ASP A 204 14.17 7.80 3.57
CA ASP A 204 15.57 8.21 3.30
C ASP A 204 16.58 7.30 4.01
N LYS A 205 16.19 6.71 5.14
CA LYS A 205 17.01 5.70 5.83
C LYS A 205 16.99 4.37 5.08
N LEU A 206 15.84 3.98 4.53
CA LEU A 206 15.72 2.79 3.69
C LEU A 206 16.44 2.96 2.35
N LYS A 207 16.32 4.08 1.63
CA LYS A 207 16.91 4.26 0.28
C LYS A 207 18.43 4.09 0.19
N ASN A 208 19.11 4.15 1.32
CA ASN A 208 20.56 3.99 1.41
C ASN A 208 20.99 2.57 1.84
N HIS A 209 20.11 1.58 1.77
CA HIS A 209 20.43 0.19 2.10
C HIS A 209 21.00 -0.55 0.89
N ASP A 210 22.20 -1.11 1.03
CA ASP A 210 22.60 -2.27 0.26
C ASP A 210 22.12 -3.49 1.06
N VAL A 211 21.32 -4.38 0.46
CA VAL A 211 21.02 -5.66 1.13
C VAL A 211 22.31 -6.47 1.15
N ILE A 212 22.99 -6.46 2.29
CA ILE A 212 24.34 -7.03 2.41
C ILE A 212 24.23 -8.56 2.50
N HIS A 213 23.33 -9.09 3.32
CA HIS A 213 23.13 -10.53 3.50
C HIS A 213 21.69 -10.89 3.88
N LEU A 214 21.08 -11.83 3.16
CA LEU A 214 19.83 -12.50 3.60
C LEU A 214 20.11 -13.29 4.88
N SER A 215 19.21 -13.26 5.85
CA SER A 215 19.45 -13.94 7.14
C SER A 215 19.44 -15.46 6.99
N LYS A 216 18.69 -15.96 5.99
CA LYS A 216 18.66 -17.36 5.56
C LYS A 216 18.51 -17.45 4.04
N PRO A 217 19.25 -18.34 3.35
CA PRO A 217 19.01 -18.61 1.94
C PRO A 217 17.62 -19.26 1.77
N GLU A 218 16.75 -18.62 1.00
CA GLU A 218 15.46 -19.18 0.57
C GLU A 218 15.70 -20.11 -0.63
N LYS A 219 14.97 -21.21 -0.73
CA LYS A 219 15.05 -22.16 -1.86
C LYS A 219 14.48 -21.56 -3.14
N VAL A 220 14.83 -22.13 -4.30
CA VAL A 220 14.51 -21.56 -5.62
C VAL A 220 13.01 -21.38 -5.84
N LEU A 221 12.22 -22.44 -5.64
CA LEU A 221 10.77 -22.40 -5.87
C LEU A 221 10.04 -21.46 -4.89
N PRO A 222 10.26 -21.54 -3.56
CA PRO A 222 9.65 -20.59 -2.63
C PRO A 222 10.04 -19.12 -2.87
N ALA A 223 11.32 -18.85 -3.19
CA ALA A 223 11.78 -17.49 -3.48
C ALA A 223 11.10 -16.93 -4.74
N PHE A 224 10.95 -17.76 -5.78
CA PHE A 224 10.25 -17.35 -7.00
C PHE A 224 8.74 -17.18 -6.76
N PHE A 225 8.13 -18.02 -5.93
CA PHE A 225 6.73 -17.86 -5.51
C PHE A 225 6.52 -16.51 -4.80
N ASN A 226 7.38 -16.17 -3.82
CA ASN A 226 7.33 -14.89 -3.11
C ASN A 226 7.41 -13.71 -4.08
N LEU A 227 8.30 -13.78 -5.10
CA LEU A 227 8.41 -12.75 -6.14
C LEU A 227 7.09 -12.57 -6.90
N LEU A 228 6.45 -13.66 -7.32
CA LEU A 228 5.17 -13.58 -8.04
C LEU A 228 4.04 -13.06 -7.14
N ALA A 229 3.98 -13.49 -5.88
CA ALA A 229 2.98 -13.05 -4.92
C ALA A 229 3.13 -11.54 -4.62
N CYS A 230 4.34 -11.06 -4.38
CA CYS A 230 4.63 -9.64 -4.20
C CYS A 230 4.29 -8.83 -5.45
N HIS A 231 4.61 -9.34 -6.65
CA HIS A 231 4.21 -8.69 -7.91
C HIS A 231 2.70 -8.50 -7.98
N ARG A 232 1.91 -9.54 -7.63
CA ARG A 232 0.44 -9.48 -7.64
C ARG A 232 -0.08 -8.37 -6.74
N LEU A 233 0.46 -8.24 -5.54
CA LEU A 233 0.07 -7.20 -4.57
C LEU A 233 0.43 -5.79 -5.07
N LEU A 234 1.65 -5.60 -5.59
CA LEU A 234 2.14 -4.30 -6.06
C LEU A 234 1.43 -3.78 -7.32
N CYS A 235 0.83 -4.66 -8.13
CA CYS A 235 0.17 -4.27 -9.37
C CYS A 235 -0.97 -3.27 -9.15
N ASN A 236 -1.77 -3.47 -8.10
CA ASN A 236 -2.86 -2.56 -7.74
C ASN A 236 -2.34 -1.19 -7.29
N GLU A 237 -1.35 -1.21 -6.39
CA GLU A 237 -0.82 0.01 -5.77
C GLU A 237 -0.01 0.86 -6.75
N ASN A 238 0.80 0.24 -7.61
CA ASN A 238 1.62 0.98 -8.56
C ASN A 238 0.76 1.84 -9.49
N ASP A 239 -0.31 1.25 -10.06
CA ASP A 239 -1.26 2.00 -10.87
C ASP A 239 -2.01 3.05 -10.03
N ARG A 240 -2.46 2.71 -8.81
CA ARG A 240 -3.12 3.65 -7.88
C ARG A 240 -2.29 4.89 -7.61
N ILE A 241 -0.99 4.72 -7.37
CA ILE A 241 -0.06 5.81 -7.04
C ILE A 241 0.31 6.60 -8.28
N ARG A 242 0.54 5.94 -9.43
CA ARG A 242 0.81 6.68 -10.68
C ARG A 242 -0.32 7.66 -11.01
N LEU A 243 -1.56 7.24 -10.77
CA LEU A 243 -2.74 8.08 -10.97
C LEU A 243 -2.74 9.37 -10.11
N ASN A 244 -2.00 9.44 -8.99
CA ASN A 244 -1.82 10.69 -8.22
C ASN A 244 -1.23 11.82 -9.07
N TYR A 245 -0.36 11.48 -10.02
CA TYR A 245 0.34 12.45 -10.86
C TYR A 245 -0.41 12.77 -12.14
N GLU A 246 -1.31 11.89 -12.58
CA GLU A 246 -2.02 12.01 -13.85
C GLU A 246 -3.39 12.66 -13.70
N ILE A 247 -4.02 12.48 -12.53
CA ILE A 247 -5.33 13.05 -12.24
C ILE A 247 -5.13 14.40 -11.56
N CYS A 248 -5.27 15.48 -12.34
CA CYS A 248 -5.26 16.83 -11.78
C CYS A 248 -6.42 17.04 -10.81
N LEU A 249 -6.13 17.61 -9.64
CA LEU A 249 -7.16 18.20 -8.78
C LEU A 249 -7.72 19.43 -9.50
N THR A 250 -9.04 19.50 -9.61
CA THR A 250 -9.68 20.74 -10.07
C THR A 250 -9.61 21.81 -8.99
N LEU A 251 -9.59 23.07 -9.40
CA LEU A 251 -9.68 24.19 -8.46
C LEU A 251 -10.89 24.03 -7.53
N PRO A 252 -10.75 24.40 -6.24
CA PRO A 252 -11.84 24.29 -5.30
C PRO A 252 -12.98 25.26 -5.67
N PRO A 253 -14.24 24.88 -5.38
CA PRO A 253 -15.36 25.81 -5.46
C PRO A 253 -15.22 26.91 -4.39
N ASP A 254 -16.04 27.95 -4.49
CA ASP A 254 -16.07 29.00 -3.48
C ASP A 254 -16.62 28.51 -2.13
N THR A 255 -16.29 29.24 -1.07
CA THR A 255 -16.70 28.90 0.31
C THR A 255 -18.22 28.83 0.47
N GLY A 256 -18.97 29.68 -0.23
CA GLY A 256 -20.43 29.70 -0.17
C GLY A 256 -21.04 28.40 -0.70
N TYR A 257 -20.51 27.89 -1.82
CA TYR A 257 -20.87 26.57 -2.33
C TYR A 257 -20.56 25.46 -1.32
N ILE A 258 -19.37 25.46 -0.72
CA ILE A 258 -18.93 24.43 0.23
C ILE A 258 -19.89 24.37 1.43
N GLU A 259 -20.26 25.52 1.99
CA GLU A 259 -21.21 25.60 3.11
C GLU A 259 -22.60 25.06 2.75
N ILE A 260 -23.06 25.29 1.52
CA ILE A 260 -24.34 24.76 1.04
C ILE A 260 -24.23 23.25 0.81
N PHE A 261 -23.16 22.77 0.17
CA PHE A 261 -22.94 21.36 -0.13
C PHE A 261 -22.96 20.51 1.15
N LYS A 262 -22.24 20.94 2.20
CA LYS A 262 -22.22 20.28 3.52
C LYS A 262 -23.61 20.12 4.14
N LYS A 263 -24.53 21.08 3.93
CA LYS A 263 -25.90 21.01 4.50
C LYS A 263 -26.73 19.85 3.93
N TYR A 264 -26.38 19.35 2.74
CA TYR A 264 -27.17 18.35 2.02
C TYR A 264 -26.50 16.96 1.94
N GLU A 265 -25.39 16.75 2.64
CA GLU A 265 -24.67 15.46 2.71
C GLU A 265 -25.58 14.29 3.08
N ASN A 266 -26.47 14.49 4.05
CA ASN A 266 -27.34 13.43 4.57
C ASN A 266 -28.66 13.24 3.78
N CYS A 267 -28.85 13.94 2.66
CA CYS A 267 -30.06 13.81 1.86
C CYS A 267 -29.99 12.60 0.93
N GLU A 268 -31.05 11.79 0.88
CA GLU A 268 -31.12 10.64 -0.02
C GLU A 268 -31.67 11.03 -1.41
N ALA A 269 -31.00 10.58 -2.47
CA ALA A 269 -31.42 10.69 -3.85
C ALA A 269 -31.77 9.31 -4.43
N LYS A 270 -33.07 9.00 -4.46
CA LYS A 270 -33.58 7.77 -5.09
C LYS A 270 -33.32 7.78 -6.59
N TRP A 271 -33.17 6.60 -7.20
CA TRP A 271 -32.87 6.54 -8.63
C TRP A 271 -33.90 7.18 -9.57
N GLY A 272 -35.16 7.25 -9.17
CA GLY A 272 -36.21 7.97 -9.92
C GLY A 272 -35.96 9.48 -10.01
N PHE A 273 -35.18 10.04 -9.09
CA PHE A 273 -34.82 11.45 -9.05
C PHE A 273 -34.01 11.90 -10.27
N LEU A 274 -33.23 11.00 -10.89
CA LEU A 274 -32.54 11.27 -12.15
C LEU A 274 -33.50 11.64 -13.30
N THR A 275 -34.73 11.12 -13.29
CA THR A 275 -35.75 11.50 -14.28
C THR A 275 -36.20 12.94 -14.07
N LEU A 276 -36.42 13.33 -12.81
CA LEU A 276 -36.81 14.70 -12.46
C LEU A 276 -35.72 15.71 -12.86
N ILE A 277 -34.45 15.38 -12.62
CA ILE A 277 -33.30 16.20 -13.08
C ILE A 277 -33.30 16.37 -14.61
N LYS A 278 -33.54 15.30 -15.37
CA LYS A 278 -33.57 15.35 -16.84
C LYS A 278 -34.72 16.18 -17.39
N GLU A 279 -35.89 16.04 -16.79
CA GLU A 279 -37.08 16.83 -17.14
C GLU A 279 -36.87 18.31 -16.82
N ARG A 280 -36.24 18.64 -15.68
CA ARG A 280 -35.90 20.02 -15.30
C ARG A 280 -34.95 20.67 -16.30
N LEU A 281 -33.92 19.95 -16.73
CA LEU A 281 -32.95 20.36 -17.77
C LEU A 281 -33.58 20.60 -19.15
N GLN A 282 -34.82 20.15 -19.36
CA GLN A 282 -35.57 20.33 -20.61
C GLN A 282 -36.76 21.29 -20.44
N ASP A 283 -36.81 22.03 -19.32
CA ASP A 283 -37.91 22.90 -18.92
C ASP A 283 -39.29 22.22 -18.93
N LYS A 284 -39.32 20.94 -18.54
CA LYS A 284 -40.54 20.12 -18.48
C LYS A 284 -41.11 19.97 -17.09
N ASN A 285 -40.37 20.36 -16.06
CA ASN A 285 -40.83 20.37 -14.67
C ASN A 285 -40.18 21.52 -13.89
N GLU A 286 -40.76 21.83 -12.72
CA GLU A 286 -40.25 22.83 -11.77
C GLU A 286 -40.04 22.17 -10.38
N ASP A 287 -39.55 20.93 -10.36
CA ASP A 287 -39.33 20.21 -9.10
C ASP A 287 -38.23 20.91 -8.27
N PRO A 288 -38.52 21.40 -7.05
CA PRO A 288 -37.55 22.15 -6.25
C PRO A 288 -36.33 21.33 -5.85
N GLY A 289 -36.49 20.02 -5.69
CA GLY A 289 -35.38 19.11 -5.41
C GLY A 289 -34.44 19.00 -6.59
N ALA A 290 -34.99 18.78 -7.79
CA ALA A 290 -34.21 18.72 -9.03
C ALA A 290 -33.48 20.04 -9.31
N GLU A 291 -34.11 21.18 -9.03
CA GLU A 291 -33.49 22.50 -9.13
C GLU A 291 -32.31 22.66 -8.15
N LEU A 292 -32.51 22.28 -6.87
CA LEU A 292 -31.44 22.26 -5.88
C LEU A 292 -30.27 21.36 -6.32
N ALA A 293 -30.56 20.15 -6.80
CA ALA A 293 -29.53 19.22 -7.25
C ALA A 293 -28.74 19.78 -8.43
N LEU A 294 -29.43 20.40 -9.40
CA LEU A 294 -28.77 21.05 -10.54
C LEU A 294 -27.89 22.22 -10.10
N ALA A 295 -28.36 23.05 -9.17
CA ALA A 295 -27.55 24.11 -8.58
C ALA A 295 -26.29 23.54 -7.90
N LEU A 296 -26.40 22.43 -7.16
CA LEU A 296 -25.23 21.77 -6.56
C LEU A 296 -24.28 21.20 -7.62
N ILE A 297 -24.80 20.62 -8.70
CA ILE A 297 -24.00 20.05 -9.80
C ILE A 297 -23.26 21.15 -10.58
N SER A 298 -23.90 22.30 -10.80
CA SER A 298 -23.33 23.43 -11.54
C SER A 298 -22.47 24.37 -10.71
N TYR A 299 -22.25 24.06 -9.42
CA TYR A 299 -21.56 24.93 -8.46
C TYR A 299 -22.27 26.28 -8.24
N GLY A 300 -23.60 26.27 -8.26
CA GLY A 300 -24.46 27.45 -8.08
C GLY A 300 -24.49 28.37 -9.31
N LYS A 301 -23.95 27.92 -10.44
CA LYS A 301 -23.89 28.71 -11.69
C LYS A 301 -25.03 28.33 -12.62
N ASP A 302 -25.42 29.28 -13.46
CA ASP A 302 -26.34 29.01 -14.56
C ASP A 302 -25.73 27.99 -15.53
N ILE A 303 -26.58 27.15 -16.10
CA ILE A 303 -26.18 26.12 -17.06
C ILE A 303 -26.40 26.68 -18.47
N ASP A 304 -25.32 26.82 -19.24
CA ASP A 304 -25.42 27.23 -20.63
C ASP A 304 -26.19 26.19 -21.46
N ASP A 305 -27.01 26.64 -22.41
CA ASP A 305 -27.80 25.76 -23.30
C ASP A 305 -26.94 24.71 -24.01
N ASP A 306 -25.74 25.11 -24.44
CA ASP A 306 -24.77 24.24 -25.10
C ASP A 306 -24.25 23.12 -24.19
N ASP A 307 -24.32 23.32 -22.88
CA ASP A 307 -23.85 22.39 -21.86
C ASP A 307 -24.92 21.40 -21.40
N ILE A 308 -26.21 21.67 -21.61
CA ILE A 308 -27.33 20.80 -21.20
C ILE A 308 -27.10 19.35 -21.65
N LYS A 309 -26.57 19.15 -22.87
CA LYS A 309 -26.23 17.81 -23.41
C LYS A 309 -25.26 17.02 -22.52
N HIS A 310 -24.36 17.69 -21.81
CA HIS A 310 -23.39 17.08 -20.89
C HIS A 310 -24.06 16.64 -19.59
N TYR A 311 -24.97 17.45 -19.06
CA TYR A 311 -25.75 17.12 -17.87
C TYR A 311 -26.72 15.96 -18.12
N LEU A 312 -27.43 15.97 -19.26
CA LEU A 312 -28.30 14.86 -19.67
C LEU A 312 -27.50 13.55 -19.78
N TYR A 313 -26.32 13.61 -20.41
CA TYR A 313 -25.42 12.46 -20.50
C TYR A 313 -24.97 11.97 -19.12
N ALA A 314 -24.62 12.87 -18.21
CA ALA A 314 -24.23 12.50 -16.86
C ALA A 314 -25.38 11.81 -16.11
N ALA A 315 -26.61 12.34 -16.22
CA ALA A 315 -27.78 11.74 -15.61
C ALA A 315 -28.13 10.34 -16.19
N ASP A 316 -27.83 10.10 -17.47
CA ASP A 316 -27.94 8.76 -18.08
C ASP A 316 -26.89 7.78 -17.56
N LYS A 317 -25.72 8.26 -17.14
CA LYS A 317 -24.56 7.44 -16.80
C LYS A 317 -24.23 7.37 -15.31
N ALA A 318 -24.88 8.17 -14.46
CA ALA A 318 -24.64 8.21 -13.03
C ALA A 318 -24.72 6.82 -12.37
N LYS A 319 -25.75 6.03 -12.69
CA LYS A 319 -25.90 4.64 -12.19
C LYS A 319 -24.72 3.73 -12.57
N THR A 320 -24.14 3.92 -13.75
CA THR A 320 -22.99 3.11 -14.20
C THR A 320 -21.75 3.40 -13.37
N VAL A 321 -21.52 4.66 -13.00
CA VAL A 321 -20.39 5.04 -12.14
C VAL A 321 -20.66 4.63 -10.68
N ALA A 322 -21.90 4.80 -10.21
CA ALA A 322 -22.30 4.40 -8.86
C ALA A 322 -22.10 2.90 -8.62
N SER A 323 -22.40 2.03 -9.60
CA SER A 323 -22.20 0.59 -9.44
C SER A 323 -20.73 0.18 -9.34
N TRP A 324 -19.79 1.01 -9.81
CA TRP A 324 -18.36 0.78 -9.57
C TRP A 324 -18.00 1.02 -8.10
N ILE A 325 -18.57 2.07 -7.49
CA ILE A 325 -18.36 2.36 -6.08
C ILE A 325 -19.06 1.32 -5.21
N GLU A 326 -20.29 0.95 -5.55
CA GLU A 326 -21.06 -0.11 -4.88
C GLU A 326 -20.24 -1.39 -4.73
N LYS A 327 -19.66 -1.84 -5.86
CA LYS A 327 -18.79 -3.02 -5.91
C LYS A 327 -17.53 -2.87 -5.05
N TYR A 328 -16.87 -1.72 -5.12
CA TYR A 328 -15.57 -1.51 -4.47
C TYR A 328 -15.69 -1.27 -2.96
N LYS A 329 -16.72 -0.56 -2.51
CA LYS A 329 -16.95 -0.22 -1.10
C LYS A 329 -17.85 -1.22 -0.37
N GLY A 330 -18.42 -2.21 -1.08
CA GLY A 330 -19.35 -3.18 -0.50
C GLY A 330 -20.63 -2.53 0.03
N ALA A 331 -21.13 -1.52 -0.67
CA ALA A 331 -22.36 -0.80 -0.31
C ALA A 331 -23.56 -1.38 -1.08
N ASP A 332 -24.78 -1.03 -0.66
CA ASP A 332 -26.03 -1.32 -1.39
C ASP A 332 -26.63 -0.01 -1.89
N PHE A 333 -26.61 0.19 -3.21
CA PHE A 333 -27.19 1.34 -3.89
C PHE A 333 -28.43 0.96 -4.70
N SER A 334 -29.11 -0.14 -4.37
CA SER A 334 -30.29 -0.62 -5.10
C SER A 334 -31.42 0.41 -5.19
N ASN A 335 -31.65 1.19 -4.13
CA ASN A 335 -32.75 2.16 -4.04
C ASN A 335 -32.36 3.60 -4.38
N GLY A 336 -31.08 3.94 -4.27
CA GLY A 336 -30.56 5.30 -4.45
C GLY A 336 -29.16 5.45 -3.85
N ILE A 337 -28.70 6.69 -3.83
CA ILE A 337 -27.43 7.11 -3.22
C ILE A 337 -27.66 8.41 -2.44
N SER A 338 -26.71 8.83 -1.62
CA SER A 338 -26.75 10.15 -1.02
C SER A 338 -26.63 11.25 -2.11
N LEU A 339 -27.23 12.40 -1.85
CA LEU A 339 -27.33 13.50 -2.82
C LEU A 339 -25.96 14.08 -3.15
N ASP A 340 -25.09 14.22 -2.15
CA ASP A 340 -23.69 14.63 -2.32
C ASP A 340 -22.96 13.69 -3.29
N MET A 341 -23.12 12.37 -3.11
CA MET A 341 -22.52 11.36 -3.98
C MET A 341 -23.05 11.45 -5.40
N LEU A 342 -24.37 11.67 -5.56
CA LEU A 342 -24.97 11.90 -6.88
C LEU A 342 -24.37 13.14 -7.55
N VAL A 343 -24.26 14.25 -6.82
CA VAL A 343 -23.68 15.50 -7.29
C VAL A 343 -22.23 15.30 -7.73
N ILE A 344 -21.42 14.62 -6.90
CA ILE A 344 -20.01 14.30 -7.17
C ILE A 344 -19.88 13.48 -8.46
N ILE A 345 -20.68 12.42 -8.61
CA ILE A 345 -20.68 11.57 -9.82
C ILE A 345 -21.06 12.39 -11.06
N MET A 346 -22.12 13.19 -10.96
CA MET A 346 -22.60 14.04 -12.05
C MET A 346 -21.52 15.06 -12.48
N GLN A 347 -20.90 15.75 -11.52
CA GLN A 347 -19.83 16.72 -11.77
C GLN A 347 -18.65 16.09 -12.49
N GLU A 348 -18.19 14.91 -12.05
CA GLU A 348 -17.08 14.22 -12.69
C GLU A 348 -17.43 13.70 -14.09
N LEU A 349 -18.65 13.22 -14.31
CA LEU A 349 -19.13 12.84 -15.64
C LEU A 349 -19.18 14.04 -16.60
N ILE A 350 -19.69 15.19 -16.15
CA ILE A 350 -19.75 16.42 -16.94
C ILE A 350 -18.34 16.90 -17.28
N ASN A 351 -17.45 16.97 -16.28
CA ASN A 351 -16.07 17.39 -16.45
C ASN A 351 -15.34 16.51 -17.49
N ASN A 352 -15.36 15.19 -17.31
CA ASN A 352 -14.72 14.26 -18.23
C ASN A 352 -15.32 14.33 -19.65
N LYS A 353 -16.63 14.55 -19.76
CA LYS A 353 -17.30 14.65 -21.06
C LYS A 353 -16.90 15.92 -21.82
N LYS A 354 -16.65 17.03 -21.11
CA LYS A 354 -16.19 18.30 -21.68
C LYS A 354 -14.70 18.26 -22.03
N ASN A 355 -13.87 17.81 -21.10
CA ASN A 355 -12.41 17.93 -21.18
C ASN A 355 -11.72 16.71 -21.82
N GLY A 356 -12.38 15.55 -21.81
CA GLY A 356 -11.88 14.36 -22.49
C GLY A 356 -10.66 13.74 -21.82
N ASP A 357 -10.62 13.73 -20.48
CA ASP A 357 -9.49 13.26 -19.68
C ASP A 357 -9.00 11.86 -20.09
N LYS A 358 -7.69 11.69 -19.99
CA LYS A 358 -6.99 10.46 -20.33
C LYS A 358 -5.99 10.10 -19.24
N VAL A 359 -5.83 8.81 -19.00
CA VAL A 359 -4.82 8.26 -18.10
C VAL A 359 -3.87 7.36 -18.87
N SER A 360 -2.64 7.25 -18.38
CA SER A 360 -1.65 6.34 -18.91
C SER A 360 -2.03 4.90 -18.54
N ASN A 361 -2.05 4.01 -19.52
CA ASN A 361 -2.09 2.56 -19.32
C ASN A 361 -0.83 1.96 -19.97
N ASP A 362 0.34 2.17 -19.37
CA ASP A 362 1.64 1.92 -19.97
C ASP A 362 2.21 0.52 -19.65
N TYR A 363 1.36 -0.51 -19.63
CA TYR A 363 1.84 -1.88 -19.44
C TYR A 363 2.85 -2.30 -20.52
N TYR A 364 3.65 -3.31 -20.19
CA TYR A 364 4.81 -3.66 -20.98
C TYR A 364 4.48 -3.91 -22.47
N GLY A 365 5.21 -3.23 -23.35
CA GLY A 365 5.09 -3.26 -24.81
C GLY A 365 3.73 -2.83 -25.38
N TYR A 366 2.98 -1.99 -24.67
CA TYR A 366 1.83 -1.30 -25.23
C TYR A 366 2.23 0.09 -25.75
N ASN A 367 1.99 0.33 -27.03
CA ASN A 367 2.51 1.51 -27.72
C ASN A 367 1.59 2.74 -27.63
N ASN A 368 0.31 2.57 -27.29
CA ASN A 368 -0.66 3.68 -27.22
C ASN A 368 -0.94 4.09 -25.77
N LYS A 369 0.01 4.80 -25.18
CA LYS A 369 0.08 5.13 -23.75
C LYS A 369 -1.24 5.60 -23.12
N TYR A 370 -2.10 6.36 -23.81
CA TYR A 370 -3.23 7.05 -23.18
C TYR A 370 -4.60 6.40 -23.45
N ARG A 371 -5.38 6.20 -22.39
CA ARG A 371 -6.77 5.71 -22.42
C ARG A 371 -7.73 6.80 -21.94
N SER A 372 -8.80 7.03 -22.70
CA SER A 372 -9.86 7.96 -22.28
C SER A 372 -10.70 7.36 -21.15
N LEU A 373 -10.95 8.14 -20.11
CA LEU A 373 -11.83 7.76 -19.01
C LEU A 373 -13.27 7.50 -19.47
N MET A 374 -13.71 8.20 -20.51
CA MET A 374 -15.04 8.04 -21.11
C MET A 374 -15.26 6.68 -21.78
N THR A 375 -14.21 5.95 -22.12
CA THR A 375 -14.34 4.61 -22.72
C THR A 375 -14.97 3.63 -21.74
N ALA A 376 -14.61 3.70 -20.46
CA ALA A 376 -15.18 2.85 -19.41
C ALA A 376 -16.67 3.12 -19.19
N VAL A 377 -17.10 4.38 -19.24
CA VAL A 377 -18.52 4.76 -19.09
C VAL A 377 -19.35 4.27 -20.30
N LYS A 378 -18.76 4.26 -21.49
CA LYS A 378 -19.44 3.78 -22.71
C LYS A 378 -19.52 2.25 -22.78
N ASN A 379 -18.46 1.55 -22.37
CA ASN A 379 -18.32 0.10 -22.45
C ASN A 379 -17.82 -0.49 -21.11
N PRO A 380 -18.63 -0.45 -20.05
CA PRO A 380 -18.17 -0.80 -18.69
C PRO A 380 -17.64 -2.22 -18.56
N GLN A 381 -18.22 -3.17 -19.29
CA GLN A 381 -17.80 -4.58 -19.28
C GLN A 381 -16.40 -4.83 -19.87
N LYS A 382 -15.87 -3.87 -20.65
CA LYS A 382 -14.55 -3.95 -21.31
C LYS A 382 -13.61 -2.85 -20.81
N ALA A 383 -13.94 -2.21 -19.69
CA ALA A 383 -13.11 -1.17 -19.13
C ALA A 383 -11.79 -1.76 -18.61
N ASP A 384 -10.68 -1.09 -18.93
CA ASP A 384 -9.37 -1.39 -18.36
C ASP A 384 -9.41 -1.11 -16.84
N ALA A 385 -8.79 -1.97 -16.03
CA ALA A 385 -8.79 -1.86 -14.57
C ALA A 385 -8.27 -0.49 -14.08
N VAL A 386 -7.18 -0.01 -14.66
CA VAL A 386 -6.58 1.30 -14.33
C VAL A 386 -7.52 2.47 -14.63
N VAL A 387 -8.40 2.34 -15.63
CA VAL A 387 -9.39 3.38 -15.96
C VAL A 387 -10.51 3.41 -14.91
N LEU A 388 -10.96 2.26 -14.43
CA LEU A 388 -11.94 2.19 -13.33
C LEU A 388 -11.34 2.72 -12.03
N GLN A 389 -10.10 2.36 -11.73
CA GLN A 389 -9.37 2.89 -10.56
C GLN A 389 -9.18 4.42 -10.64
N ALA A 390 -8.91 4.95 -11.84
CA ALA A 390 -8.85 6.39 -12.06
C ALA A 390 -10.17 7.10 -11.77
N TRP A 391 -11.30 6.49 -12.15
CA TRP A 391 -12.63 7.02 -11.81
C TRP A 391 -12.86 7.07 -10.31
N ILE A 392 -12.57 5.99 -9.58
CA ILE A 392 -12.70 5.96 -8.11
C ILE A 392 -11.87 7.08 -7.49
N LYS A 393 -10.63 7.24 -7.95
CA LYS A 393 -9.71 8.28 -7.45
C LYS A 393 -10.20 9.70 -7.74
N LYS A 394 -10.79 9.94 -8.92
CA LYS A 394 -11.42 11.22 -9.26
C LYS A 394 -12.59 11.54 -8.34
N LEU A 395 -13.41 10.53 -8.02
CA LEU A 395 -14.57 10.69 -7.13
C LEU A 395 -14.13 10.99 -5.69
N GLU A 396 -13.10 10.30 -5.17
CA GLU A 396 -12.48 10.64 -3.87
C GLU A 396 -11.96 12.07 -3.83
N ASN A 397 -11.23 12.49 -4.87
CA ASN A 397 -10.71 13.85 -4.97
C ASN A 397 -11.84 14.89 -5.02
N ARG A 398 -12.87 14.66 -5.84
CA ARG A 398 -14.04 15.55 -5.93
C ARG A 398 -14.78 15.65 -4.60
N THR A 399 -14.91 14.53 -3.89
CA THR A 399 -15.51 14.49 -2.54
C THR A 399 -14.77 15.47 -1.64
N ALA A 400 -13.45 15.26 -1.44
CA ALA A 400 -12.66 16.15 -0.60
C ALA A 400 -12.73 17.63 -1.04
N ILE A 401 -12.71 17.90 -2.35
CA ILE A 401 -12.81 19.26 -2.89
C ILE A 401 -14.14 19.93 -2.54
N ASN A 402 -15.27 19.24 -2.71
CA ASN A 402 -16.59 19.79 -2.42
C ASN A 402 -16.81 20.03 -0.91
N PHE A 403 -16.11 19.27 -0.06
CA PHE A 403 -16.08 19.49 1.39
C PHE A 403 -15.05 20.55 1.84
N GLY A 404 -14.31 21.17 0.91
CA GLY A 404 -13.32 22.21 1.20
C GLY A 404 -11.94 21.69 1.61
N ALA A 405 -11.67 20.39 1.47
CA ALA A 405 -10.45 19.71 1.90
C ALA A 405 -9.39 19.61 0.78
N PHE A 406 -9.30 20.61 -0.13
CA PHE A 406 -8.39 20.58 -1.29
C PHE A 406 -6.91 20.36 -0.90
N ASN A 407 -6.39 21.16 0.04
CA ASN A 407 -4.99 21.05 0.48
C ASN A 407 -4.73 19.72 1.21
N LEU A 408 -5.74 19.25 1.98
CA LEU A 408 -5.64 18.01 2.74
C LEU A 408 -5.55 16.79 1.81
N ILE A 409 -6.42 16.69 0.80
CA ILE A 409 -6.36 15.58 -0.15
C ILE A 409 -5.07 15.59 -0.97
N GLN A 410 -4.59 16.78 -1.37
CA GLN A 410 -3.30 16.91 -2.06
C GLN A 410 -2.18 16.35 -1.19
N LYS A 411 -2.11 16.76 0.08
CA LYS A 411 -1.09 16.28 1.01
C LYS A 411 -1.19 14.78 1.30
N LYS A 412 -2.42 14.25 1.42
CA LYS A 412 -2.67 12.82 1.57
C LYS A 412 -2.12 12.01 0.39
N ARG A 413 -2.24 12.51 -0.85
CA ARG A 413 -1.68 11.84 -2.03
C ARG A 413 -0.14 11.79 -2.01
N GLU A 414 0.53 12.81 -1.47
CA GLU A 414 2.00 12.78 -1.26
C GLU A 414 2.41 11.71 -0.24
N ILE A 415 1.63 11.57 0.84
CA ILE A 415 1.86 10.54 1.87
C ILE A 415 1.66 9.14 1.28
N GLU A 416 0.60 8.91 0.52
CA GLU A 416 0.36 7.63 -0.18
C GLU A 416 1.56 7.22 -1.05
N THR A 417 2.11 8.16 -1.83
CA THR A 417 3.30 7.90 -2.65
C THR A 417 4.47 7.48 -1.77
N THR A 418 4.72 8.20 -0.67
CA THR A 418 5.84 7.90 0.24
C THR A 418 5.68 6.51 0.86
N ILE A 419 4.47 6.14 1.30
CA ILE A 419 4.17 4.80 1.83
C ILE A 419 4.42 3.73 0.76
N TYR A 420 3.99 3.95 -0.47
CA TYR A 420 4.21 2.99 -1.55
C TYR A 420 5.70 2.77 -1.86
N GLU A 421 6.52 3.82 -1.84
CA GLU A 421 7.97 3.69 -2.00
C GLU A 421 8.59 2.84 -0.87
N ILE A 422 8.12 3.04 0.37
CA ILE A 422 8.51 2.20 1.52
C ILE A 422 8.11 0.73 1.29
N LYS A 423 6.85 0.47 0.94
CA LYS A 423 6.33 -0.90 0.68
C LYS A 423 7.10 -1.60 -0.45
N SER A 424 7.41 -0.87 -1.52
CA SER A 424 8.15 -1.40 -2.67
C SER A 424 9.55 -1.89 -2.27
N ILE A 425 10.20 -1.19 -1.33
CA ILE A 425 11.49 -1.62 -0.77
C ILE A 425 11.31 -2.91 0.06
N ILE A 426 10.31 -2.96 0.95
CA ILE A 426 10.03 -4.13 1.80
C ILE A 426 9.72 -5.37 0.96
N TYR A 427 8.93 -5.23 -0.12
CA TYR A 427 8.59 -6.36 -0.99
C TYR A 427 9.71 -6.78 -1.94
N SER A 428 10.84 -6.06 -1.94
CA SER A 428 12.04 -6.50 -2.66
C SER A 428 12.82 -7.60 -1.93
N TYR A 429 12.56 -7.79 -0.62
CA TYR A 429 13.12 -8.90 0.16
C TYR A 429 12.43 -10.20 -0.27
N ARG A 430 13.18 -11.09 -0.90
CA ARG A 430 12.61 -12.30 -1.55
C ARG A 430 12.55 -13.52 -0.64
N ASN A 431 13.16 -13.44 0.53
CA ASN A 431 12.97 -14.38 1.62
C ASN A 431 11.77 -13.89 2.46
N LEU A 432 10.78 -14.76 2.70
CA LEU A 432 9.55 -14.36 3.38
C LEU A 432 9.81 -13.95 4.84
N ASP A 433 10.66 -14.69 5.56
CA ASP A 433 11.00 -14.40 6.96
C ASP A 433 11.73 -13.06 7.10
N ASP A 434 12.57 -12.69 6.13
CA ASP A 434 13.25 -11.40 6.09
C ASP A 434 12.30 -10.27 5.73
N LEU A 435 11.43 -10.48 4.73
CA LEU A 435 10.37 -9.54 4.37
C LEU A 435 9.49 -9.24 5.57
N GLU A 436 9.04 -10.26 6.28
CA GLU A 436 8.21 -10.11 7.49
C GLU A 436 8.92 -9.39 8.62
N PHE A 437 10.17 -9.73 8.86
CA PHE A 437 10.96 -9.09 9.88
C PHE A 437 11.12 -7.60 9.58
N VAL A 438 11.56 -7.25 8.38
CA VAL A 438 11.70 -5.86 7.92
C VAL A 438 10.34 -5.14 7.98
N ASN A 439 9.28 -5.78 7.52
CA ASN A 439 7.92 -5.26 7.59
C ASN A 439 7.50 -4.94 9.02
N SER A 440 7.72 -5.88 9.96
CA SER A 440 7.32 -5.72 11.36
C SER A 440 8.01 -4.54 12.05
N VAL A 441 9.24 -4.23 11.65
CA VAL A 441 9.99 -3.07 12.15
C VAL A 441 9.49 -1.79 11.51
N ILE A 442 9.45 -1.75 10.17
CA ILE A 442 9.17 -0.51 9.43
C ILE A 442 7.70 -0.11 9.53
N CYS A 443 6.79 -1.06 9.36
CA CYS A 443 5.35 -0.78 9.43
C CYS A 443 4.97 -0.23 10.81
N HIS A 444 5.64 -0.67 11.87
CA HIS A 444 5.42 -0.16 13.22
C HIS A 444 5.81 1.32 13.36
N PHE A 445 6.93 1.76 12.76
CA PHE A 445 7.27 3.19 12.70
C PHE A 445 6.23 3.99 11.91
N VAL A 446 5.76 3.46 10.79
CA VAL A 446 4.77 4.14 9.95
C VAL A 446 3.44 4.28 10.69
N ALA A 447 2.91 3.20 11.26
CA ALA A 447 1.64 3.20 12.00
C ALA A 447 1.66 4.21 13.16
N ARG A 448 2.71 4.18 14.01
CA ARG A 448 2.90 5.16 15.09
C ARG A 448 2.95 6.60 14.61
N SER A 449 3.61 6.84 13.47
CA SER A 449 3.74 8.19 12.95
C SER A 449 2.41 8.77 12.48
N ILE A 450 1.50 7.92 11.98
CA ILE A 450 0.18 8.28 11.47
C ILE A 450 -0.81 8.55 12.60
N THR A 451 -0.64 7.97 13.79
CA THR A 451 -1.48 8.29 14.95
C THR A 451 -1.36 9.77 15.35
N SER A 452 -2.49 10.41 15.66
CA SER A 452 -2.56 11.83 16.01
C SER A 452 -1.68 12.18 17.21
N ARG A 453 -1.00 13.34 17.14
CA ARG A 453 -0.29 13.91 18.29
C ARG A 453 -1.24 14.33 19.41
N ASP A 454 -2.40 14.88 19.07
CA ASP A 454 -3.36 15.35 20.08
C ASP A 454 -3.92 14.18 20.88
N LEU A 455 -4.20 13.06 20.21
CA LEU A 455 -4.59 11.82 20.88
C LEU A 455 -3.47 11.30 21.79
N ALA A 456 -2.22 11.31 21.32
CA ALA A 456 -1.07 10.91 22.13
C ALA A 456 -0.89 11.84 23.36
N MET A 457 -1.13 13.14 23.20
CA MET A 457 -1.09 14.11 24.31
C MET A 457 -2.22 13.89 25.32
N ASP A 458 -3.44 13.61 24.87
CA ASP A 458 -4.57 13.28 25.76
C ASP A 458 -4.24 12.07 26.63
N ILE A 459 -3.71 11.00 26.02
CA ILE A 459 -3.25 9.83 26.76
C ILE A 459 -2.12 10.21 27.74
N GLY A 460 -1.19 11.06 27.32
CA GLY A 460 -0.12 11.56 28.19
C GLY A 460 -0.63 12.33 29.41
N CYS A 461 -1.68 13.13 29.24
CA CYS A 461 -2.35 13.82 30.35
C CYS A 461 -3.00 12.81 31.30
N ARG A 462 -3.76 11.83 30.78
CA ARG A 462 -4.38 10.77 31.60
C ARG A 462 -3.34 9.92 32.33
N PHE A 463 -2.22 9.62 31.67
CA PHE A 463 -1.09 8.92 32.27
C PHE A 463 -0.49 9.72 33.43
N ALA A 464 -0.28 11.03 33.26
CA ALA A 464 0.23 11.89 34.33
C ALA A 464 -0.73 11.93 35.53
N GLU A 465 -2.04 12.00 35.32
CA GLU A 465 -3.05 11.91 36.38
C GLU A 465 -2.97 10.60 37.16
N LYS A 466 -2.77 9.47 36.47
CA LYS A 466 -2.57 8.16 37.09
C LYS A 466 -1.29 8.08 37.91
N VAL A 467 -0.19 8.66 37.44
CA VAL A 467 1.04 8.77 38.24
C VAL A 467 0.75 9.57 39.52
N VAL A 468 0.14 10.76 39.39
CA VAL A 468 -0.19 11.64 40.52
C VAL A 468 -1.10 10.96 41.53
N HIS A 469 -2.09 10.18 41.07
CA HIS A 469 -2.99 9.43 41.93
C HIS A 469 -2.23 8.50 42.89
N ASN A 470 -1.12 7.92 42.43
CA ASN A 470 -0.28 6.96 43.15
C ASN A 470 0.86 7.59 43.98
N LEU A 471 1.02 8.93 44.00
CA LEU A 471 2.04 9.60 44.81
C LEU A 471 1.67 9.68 46.31
N ASN A 472 2.63 9.99 47.18
CA ASN A 472 2.40 10.14 48.61
C ASN A 472 2.17 11.60 49.03
N GLY A 473 1.22 11.83 49.96
CA GLY A 473 1.07 13.09 50.69
C GLY A 473 0.92 14.35 49.80
N GLU A 474 1.67 15.40 50.13
CA GLU A 474 1.57 16.70 49.45
C GLU A 474 2.15 16.71 48.03
N LEU A 475 2.95 15.69 47.64
CA LEU A 475 3.49 15.57 46.28
C LEU A 475 2.40 15.50 45.22
N LYS A 476 1.24 14.90 45.57
CA LYS A 476 0.07 14.82 44.68
C LYS A 476 -0.36 16.18 44.12
N ALA A 477 -0.19 17.25 44.90
CA ALA A 477 -0.64 18.59 44.53
C ALA A 477 0.48 19.47 43.92
N LYS A 478 1.75 19.01 43.97
CA LYS A 478 2.92 19.84 43.62
C LYS A 478 3.64 19.37 42.36
N LEU A 479 3.65 18.05 42.10
CA LEU A 479 4.42 17.50 40.99
C LEU A 479 3.90 18.00 39.63
N LYS A 480 4.83 18.45 38.78
CA LYS A 480 4.57 18.92 37.42
C LYS A 480 5.23 18.00 36.41
N PHE A 481 4.58 17.80 35.27
CA PHE A 481 5.10 17.02 34.16
C PHE A 481 5.52 17.96 33.04
N HIS A 482 6.72 17.74 32.51
CA HIS A 482 7.28 18.55 31.45
C HIS A 482 7.86 17.69 30.34
N MET A 483 7.59 18.07 29.08
CA MET A 483 8.11 17.41 27.89
C MET A 483 8.72 18.47 26.96
N TRP A 484 10.05 18.54 26.93
CA TRP A 484 10.80 19.38 26.00
C TRP A 484 10.81 18.77 24.60
N SER A 485 11.28 19.54 23.61
CA SER A 485 11.46 19.07 22.23
C SER A 485 12.30 17.80 22.10
N GLU A 486 13.28 17.62 22.98
CA GLU A 486 14.22 16.51 23.02
C GLU A 486 13.53 15.21 23.45
N GLY A 487 12.52 15.31 24.33
CA GLY A 487 11.71 14.19 24.83
C GLY A 487 10.43 13.96 24.05
N ILE A 488 10.26 14.60 22.88
CA ILE A 488 9.02 14.52 22.10
C ILE A 488 8.70 13.09 21.60
N ASN A 489 9.70 12.19 21.55
CA ASN A 489 9.49 10.77 21.25
C ASN A 489 8.70 10.04 22.34
N VAL A 490 8.50 10.62 23.53
CA VAL A 490 7.59 10.06 24.55
C VAL A 490 6.13 10.08 24.06
N LEU A 491 5.78 10.89 23.06
CA LEU A 491 4.49 10.75 22.38
C LEU A 491 4.30 9.36 21.77
N ASP A 492 5.38 8.71 21.33
CA ASP A 492 5.29 7.35 20.81
C ASP A 492 4.98 6.34 21.92
N MET A 493 5.47 6.55 23.15
CA MET A 493 5.07 5.76 24.31
C MET A 493 3.56 5.79 24.52
N PHE A 494 2.98 6.98 24.52
CA PHE A 494 1.53 7.13 24.73
C PHE A 494 0.73 6.46 23.61
N ARG A 495 1.27 6.41 22.39
CA ARG A 495 0.67 5.66 21.28
C ARG A 495 0.76 4.15 21.50
N GLU A 496 1.83 3.63 22.10
CA GLU A 496 1.92 2.20 22.43
C GLU A 496 0.84 1.77 23.43
N PHE A 497 0.45 2.64 24.36
CA PHE A 497 -0.63 2.35 25.31
C PHE A 497 -1.99 2.11 24.64
N LEU A 498 -2.22 2.64 23.42
CA LEU A 498 -3.43 2.34 22.65
C LEU A 498 -3.46 0.93 22.08
N VAL A 499 -2.29 0.32 21.92
CA VAL A 499 -2.13 -0.97 21.25
C VAL A 499 -2.13 -2.11 22.28
N ASP A 500 -1.73 -1.83 23.52
CA ASP A 500 -1.64 -2.80 24.59
C ASP A 500 -3.01 -3.38 25.01
N ARG A 501 -3.02 -4.69 25.30
CA ARG A 501 -4.23 -5.41 25.74
C ARG A 501 -4.28 -5.72 27.24
N ARG A 502 -3.29 -5.27 28.01
CA ARG A 502 -3.04 -5.70 29.41
C ARG A 502 -2.95 -4.57 30.42
N ASP A 503 -3.44 -3.38 30.06
CA ASP A 503 -3.47 -2.22 30.94
C ASP A 503 -2.07 -1.79 31.39
N ILE A 504 -1.08 -1.91 30.49
CA ILE A 504 0.31 -1.53 30.77
C ILE A 504 0.45 -0.06 31.18
N GLU A 505 -0.44 0.81 30.69
CA GLU A 505 -0.49 2.23 31.06
C GLU A 505 -0.56 2.41 32.58
N ASN A 506 -1.41 1.64 33.27
CA ASN A 506 -1.54 1.70 34.73
C ASN A 506 -0.29 1.16 35.43
N CYS A 507 0.25 0.04 34.96
CA CYS A 507 1.44 -0.58 35.54
C CYS A 507 2.65 0.36 35.48
N VAL A 508 2.86 1.01 34.33
CA VAL A 508 3.96 1.98 34.15
C VAL A 508 3.73 3.22 35.01
N ALA A 509 2.48 3.69 35.14
CA ALA A 509 2.17 4.85 35.98
C ALA A 509 2.46 4.58 37.46
N GLU A 510 2.09 3.40 37.96
CA GLU A 510 2.38 2.96 39.34
C GLU A 510 3.88 2.86 39.60
N GLU A 511 4.64 2.30 38.66
CA GLU A 511 6.09 2.16 38.78
C GLU A 511 6.80 3.51 38.76
N VAL A 512 6.41 4.44 37.88
CA VAL A 512 6.91 5.82 37.88
C VAL A 512 6.61 6.49 39.22
N ALA A 513 5.39 6.34 39.75
CA ALA A 513 5.00 6.91 41.04
C ALA A 513 5.81 6.32 42.21
N ARG A 514 6.08 5.01 42.21
CA ARG A 514 6.95 4.33 43.19
C ARG A 514 8.34 4.94 43.20
N GLN A 515 8.99 5.08 42.03
CA GLN A 515 10.32 5.67 41.91
C GLN A 515 10.35 7.13 42.37
N ILE A 516 9.30 7.90 42.10
CA ILE A 516 9.16 9.28 42.60
C ILE A 516 9.09 9.28 44.13
N ASN A 517 8.19 8.51 44.73
CA ASN A 517 8.02 8.46 46.18
C ASN A 517 9.34 8.06 46.88
N GLU A 518 10.00 7.01 46.40
CA GLU A 518 11.29 6.57 46.93
C GLU A 518 12.38 7.64 46.81
N PHE A 519 12.40 8.41 45.73
CA PHE A 519 13.35 9.50 45.57
C PHE A 519 13.09 10.64 46.55
N TYR A 520 11.82 11.00 46.76
CA TYR A 520 11.44 12.07 47.69
C TYR A 520 11.55 11.69 49.17
N GLU A 521 11.44 10.41 49.51
CA GLU A 521 11.64 9.90 50.87
C GLU A 521 13.12 9.84 51.28
N LYS A 522 14.05 9.84 50.31
CA LYS A 522 15.49 9.89 50.58
C LYS A 522 15.93 11.29 51.05
N ASP A 523 16.50 11.33 52.26
CA ASP A 523 17.13 12.50 52.87
C ASP A 523 18.67 12.43 52.72
N ASP A 524 19.14 12.47 51.47
CA ASP A 524 20.56 12.37 51.10
C ASP A 524 21.14 13.67 50.50
N GLY A 525 20.35 14.75 50.50
CA GLY A 525 20.73 16.04 49.91
C GLY A 525 20.76 16.05 48.37
N ILE A 526 20.41 14.95 47.70
CA ILE A 526 20.34 14.89 46.24
C ILE A 526 19.07 15.59 45.76
N ILE A 527 19.25 16.64 44.95
CA ILE A 527 18.15 17.49 44.45
C ILE A 527 17.58 17.03 43.10
N GLY A 528 18.29 16.20 42.33
CA GLY A 528 17.79 15.68 41.07
C GLY A 528 18.41 14.34 40.67
N SER A 529 17.64 13.52 39.95
CA SER A 529 18.05 12.17 39.54
C SER A 529 17.43 11.79 38.21
N GLY A 530 18.24 11.16 37.35
CA GLY A 530 17.74 10.42 36.19
C GLY A 530 17.11 9.10 36.64
N MET A 531 16.01 8.72 36.00
CA MET A 531 15.20 7.55 36.30
C MET A 531 14.92 6.77 35.02
N ARG A 532 14.64 5.48 35.18
CA ARG A 532 14.45 4.51 34.09
C ARG A 532 13.32 3.55 34.45
N VAL A 533 12.42 3.35 33.49
CA VAL A 533 11.36 2.34 33.57
C VAL A 533 11.38 1.49 32.31
N ASP A 534 11.54 0.19 32.48
CA ASP A 534 11.44 -0.81 31.43
C ASP A 534 10.08 -1.49 31.51
N PHE A 535 9.43 -1.71 30.37
CA PHE A 535 8.12 -2.35 30.33
C PHE A 535 7.84 -3.03 28.99
N GLU A 536 6.84 -3.89 28.99
CA GLU A 536 6.47 -4.74 27.86
C GLU A 536 5.07 -4.38 27.36
N VAL A 537 4.93 -4.16 26.06
CA VAL A 537 3.62 -3.89 25.42
C VAL A 537 3.22 -5.10 24.58
N TYR A 538 1.99 -5.57 24.79
CA TYR A 538 1.47 -6.76 24.13
C TYR A 538 0.42 -6.41 23.09
N VAL A 539 0.87 -6.39 21.83
CA VAL A 539 0.02 -6.18 20.65
C VAL A 539 -0.89 -7.40 20.41
N SER A 540 -0.41 -8.59 20.75
CA SER A 540 -1.19 -9.84 20.74
C SER A 540 -0.63 -10.85 21.75
N GLU A 541 -1.33 -11.97 21.96
CA GLU A 541 -0.83 -13.07 22.81
C GLU A 541 0.54 -13.62 22.36
N LYS A 542 0.88 -13.47 21.07
CA LYS A 542 2.14 -13.96 20.48
C LYS A 542 3.17 -12.87 20.24
N TYR A 543 2.82 -11.61 20.47
CA TYR A 543 3.65 -10.48 20.07
C TYR A 543 3.78 -9.46 21.19
N CYS A 544 5.02 -9.36 21.69
CA CYS A 544 5.46 -8.48 22.75
C CYS A 544 6.59 -7.60 22.23
N ARG A 545 6.62 -6.34 22.67
CA ARG A 545 7.76 -5.43 22.44
C ARG A 545 8.22 -4.85 23.76
N ASP A 546 9.53 -4.76 23.90
CA ASP A 546 10.18 -4.22 25.09
C ASP A 546 10.47 -2.73 24.88
N PHE A 547 10.21 -1.95 25.91
CA PHE A 547 10.33 -0.51 25.85
C PHE A 547 11.04 0.04 27.08
N LEU A 548 11.70 1.18 26.87
CA LEU A 548 12.44 1.92 27.88
C LEU A 548 11.98 3.39 27.88
N LEU A 549 11.52 3.85 29.04
CA LEU A 549 11.28 5.26 29.35
C LEU A 549 12.43 5.80 30.22
N ILE A 550 12.98 6.96 29.83
CA ILE A 550 13.96 7.72 30.62
C ILE A 550 13.36 9.09 30.95
N TYR A 551 13.43 9.47 32.23
CA TYR A 551 12.98 10.77 32.71
C TYR A 551 13.89 11.29 33.83
N PHE A 552 13.78 12.58 34.14
CA PHE A 552 14.54 13.23 35.19
C PHE A 552 13.60 13.84 36.23
N LEU A 553 13.90 13.63 37.51
CA LEU A 553 13.19 14.25 38.62
C LEU A 553 14.03 15.36 39.23
N ASP A 554 13.38 16.49 39.52
CA ASP A 554 13.97 17.65 40.16
C ASP A 554 13.13 18.06 41.39
N LYS A 555 13.70 17.89 42.58
CA LYS A 555 13.06 18.27 43.86
C LYS A 555 12.99 19.77 44.07
N SER A 556 13.80 20.57 43.36
CA SER A 556 13.85 22.02 43.57
C SER A 556 12.61 22.74 43.07
N ASN A 557 11.96 22.16 42.06
CA ASN A 557 10.79 22.72 41.38
C ASN A 557 9.62 21.73 41.27
N ASP A 558 9.75 20.56 41.91
CA ASP A 558 8.80 19.44 41.85
C ASP A 558 8.43 19.05 40.42
N THR A 559 9.43 18.81 39.57
CA THR A 559 9.21 18.54 38.14
C THR A 559 9.74 17.18 37.72
N LEU A 560 8.90 16.43 37.01
CA LEU A 560 9.29 15.30 36.16
C LEU A 560 9.48 15.81 34.73
N THR A 561 10.69 15.66 34.20
CA THR A 561 11.00 15.96 32.81
C THR A 561 11.21 14.68 32.02
N TYR A 562 10.35 14.43 31.04
CA TYR A 562 10.51 13.34 30.09
C TYR A 562 11.77 13.57 29.23
N GLN A 563 12.65 12.57 29.15
CA GLN A 563 13.91 12.70 28.40
C GLN A 563 13.88 11.90 27.10
N GLN A 564 13.59 10.61 27.15
CA GLN A 564 13.64 9.73 25.98
C GLN A 564 12.69 8.54 26.14
N PHE A 565 12.25 8.00 25.00
CA PHE A 565 11.56 6.74 24.87
C PHE A 565 12.17 5.90 23.74
N TYR A 566 12.46 4.63 24.03
CA TYR A 566 13.09 3.70 23.09
C TYR A 566 12.40 2.35 23.07
N GLU A 567 12.29 1.77 21.88
CA GLU A 567 12.06 0.34 21.71
C GLU A 567 13.39 -0.39 21.93
N VAL A 568 13.38 -1.39 22.82
CA VAL A 568 14.54 -2.22 23.12
C VAL A 568 14.43 -3.49 22.29
N CYS A 569 15.51 -3.86 21.61
CA CYS A 569 15.58 -5.10 20.85
C CYS A 569 16.80 -5.91 21.28
N SER A 570 16.71 -7.24 21.14
CA SER A 570 17.83 -8.12 21.45
C SER A 570 19.00 -7.90 20.49
N ASP A 571 20.22 -8.18 20.94
CA ASP A 571 21.42 -8.12 20.09
C ASP A 571 21.26 -8.92 18.79
N ALA A 572 20.60 -10.09 18.86
CA ALA A 572 20.31 -10.91 17.69
C ALA A 572 19.40 -10.20 16.67
N ASN A 573 18.37 -9.49 17.13
CA ASN A 573 17.50 -8.69 16.26
C ASN A 573 18.23 -7.46 15.73
N ALA A 574 19.05 -6.79 16.54
CA ALA A 574 19.86 -5.66 16.12
C ALA A 574 20.87 -6.06 15.02
N GLU A 575 21.55 -7.20 15.17
CA GLU A 575 22.44 -7.74 14.15
C GLU A 575 21.68 -8.17 12.88
N ARG A 576 20.50 -8.77 13.02
CA ARG A 576 19.63 -9.08 11.88
C ARG A 576 19.17 -7.82 11.14
N MET A 577 18.82 -6.76 11.86
CA MET A 577 18.51 -5.46 11.26
C MET A 577 19.71 -4.93 10.46
N LYS A 578 20.92 -4.96 11.04
CA LYS A 578 22.14 -4.53 10.34
C LYS A 578 22.42 -5.37 9.09
N SER A 579 22.30 -6.70 9.15
CA SER A 579 22.55 -7.57 7.98
C SER A 579 21.58 -7.33 6.83
N LEU A 580 20.35 -6.92 7.16
CA LEU A 580 19.29 -6.56 6.22
C LEU A 580 19.32 -5.07 5.82
N GLY A 581 20.36 -4.31 6.18
CA GLY A 581 20.50 -2.91 5.77
C GLY A 581 19.61 -1.91 6.51
N LEU A 582 19.16 -2.27 7.73
CA LEU A 582 18.38 -1.42 8.63
C LEU A 582 19.22 -0.81 9.76
N GLU A 583 20.56 -0.74 9.61
CA GLU A 583 21.45 -0.28 10.68
C GLU A 583 21.13 1.16 11.15
N LYS A 584 20.59 2.01 10.28
CA LYS A 584 20.19 3.39 10.61
C LYS A 584 18.96 3.48 11.52
N PHE A 585 18.28 2.36 11.76
CA PHE A 585 17.16 2.23 12.69
C PHE A 585 17.60 1.68 14.05
N VAL A 586 18.83 1.19 14.17
CA VAL A 586 19.41 0.70 15.42
C VAL A 586 20.29 1.81 16.02
N LYS A 587 20.10 2.10 17.30
CA LYS A 587 21.11 2.80 18.10
C LYS A 587 21.81 1.76 18.96
N THR A 588 23.12 1.67 18.84
CA THR A 588 23.97 0.94 19.79
C THR A 588 24.44 1.90 20.87
N GLU A 589 24.40 1.46 22.12
CA GLU A 589 24.99 2.20 23.26
C GLU A 589 26.51 2.36 23.12
#